data_AF-A0A7S3N5H7-F1
#
_entry.id   AF-A0A7S3N5H7-F1
#
_cell.length_a   1.000
_cell.length_b   1.000
_cell.length_c   1.000
_cell.angle_alpha   90.00
_cell.angle_beta   90.00
_cell.angle_gamma   90.00
#
_symmetry.space_group_name_H-M   'P 1'
#
loop_
_entity.id
_entity.type
_entity.pdbx_description
1 polymer ?
#
loop_
_entity_poly.entity_id
_entity_poly.type
_entity_poly.pdbx_seq_one_letter_code
_entity_poly.pdbx_strand_id
1 'polypeptide(L)'
;MGNDGGSMAYRSELVKLKKKKEVVDKGEAAKMKSTLCTLSKEPLKQPVCVCRLGNLYNWDEVVKRLVEKTLPLPHIKKMKDVKKISFSEAARKEKADQSNPMNDFVSKKAKVVEEKQTTIMCPVTLVEFNGINGFVVNWHCGCLISKRAQKELKTQNSECLACSVPFPVVAKAAAAEEEEEWVSVFKKKLQ
;
A
#
# COMPACT_ATOMS: atom_id res chain seq x y z
N MET A 1 18.66 -56.79 -35.86
CA MET A 1 19.61 -56.66 -34.73
C MET A 1 20.60 -55.56 -35.10
N GLY A 2 20.79 -54.45 -34.41
CA GLY A 2 20.14 -53.77 -33.31
C GLY A 2 20.80 -52.38 -33.31
N ASN A 3 20.02 -51.32 -33.40
CA ASN A 3 20.52 -49.95 -33.31
C ASN A 3 19.57 -49.15 -32.43
N ASP A 4 19.55 -49.49 -31.13
CA ASP A 4 18.97 -48.63 -30.11
C ASP A 4 19.96 -47.47 -29.88
N GLY A 5 19.72 -46.38 -30.60
CA GLY A 5 20.36 -45.10 -30.35
C GLY A 5 19.97 -44.62 -28.96
N GLY A 6 20.88 -44.80 -28.00
CA GLY A 6 20.73 -44.26 -26.66
C GLY A 6 20.48 -42.75 -26.72
N SER A 7 19.30 -42.34 -26.27
CA SER A 7 18.96 -40.94 -26.06
C SER A 7 19.91 -40.37 -25.02
N MET A 8 20.83 -39.52 -25.47
CA MET A 8 21.72 -38.76 -24.58
C MET A 8 20.86 -37.78 -23.79
N ALA A 9 20.46 -38.15 -22.57
CA ALA A 9 19.74 -37.25 -21.68
C ALA A 9 20.61 -36.03 -21.37
N TYR A 10 20.10 -34.84 -21.66
CA TYR A 10 20.87 -33.61 -21.44
C TYR A 10 21.04 -33.38 -19.93
N ARG A 11 22.15 -32.79 -19.48
CA ARG A 11 22.41 -32.55 -18.05
C ARG A 11 21.30 -31.73 -17.36
N SER A 12 20.58 -30.92 -18.13
CA SER A 12 19.40 -30.17 -17.68
C SER A 12 18.18 -31.04 -17.35
N GLU A 13 18.12 -32.26 -17.90
CA GLU A 13 17.06 -33.25 -17.62
C GLU A 13 17.43 -34.16 -16.46
N LEU A 14 18.72 -34.55 -16.36
CA LEU A 14 19.27 -35.36 -15.27
C LEU A 14 19.38 -34.60 -13.93
N VAL A 15 19.53 -33.28 -13.97
CA VAL A 15 19.67 -32.44 -12.78
C VAL A 15 18.63 -31.33 -12.83
N LYS A 16 17.77 -31.26 -11.82
CA LYS A 16 16.81 -30.14 -11.64
C LYS A 16 17.59 -28.83 -11.53
N LEU A 17 17.79 -28.15 -12.65
CA LEU A 17 18.34 -26.79 -12.65
C LEU A 17 17.35 -25.90 -11.92
N LYS A 18 17.82 -25.26 -10.84
CA LYS A 18 17.02 -24.38 -10.01
C LYS A 18 16.46 -23.27 -10.91
N LYS A 19 15.13 -23.25 -11.11
CA LYS A 19 14.45 -22.22 -11.91
C LYS A 19 14.99 -20.85 -11.49
N LYS A 20 15.57 -20.13 -12.46
CA LYS A 20 16.04 -18.76 -12.26
C LYS A 20 14.84 -17.97 -11.77
N LYS A 21 14.88 -17.50 -10.52
CA LYS A 21 13.79 -16.69 -9.96
C LYS A 21 13.64 -15.49 -10.88
N GLU A 22 12.47 -15.35 -11.50
CA GLU A 22 12.12 -14.14 -12.23
C GLU A 22 12.31 -12.98 -11.25
N VAL A 23 13.24 -12.08 -11.58
CA VAL A 23 13.52 -10.92 -10.76
C VAL A 23 12.37 -9.95 -11.05
N VAL A 24 11.26 -10.12 -10.34
CA VAL A 24 10.18 -9.14 -10.34
C VAL A 24 10.81 -7.80 -9.99
N ASP A 25 10.63 -6.81 -10.87
CA ASP A 25 11.24 -5.51 -10.68
C ASP A 25 10.75 -4.92 -9.35
N LYS A 26 11.70 -4.45 -8.53
CA LYS A 26 11.42 -3.91 -7.20
C LYS A 26 10.46 -2.72 -7.30
N GLY A 27 10.48 -2.00 -8.42
CA GLY A 27 9.56 -0.89 -8.70
C GLY A 27 8.11 -1.34 -8.87
N GLU A 28 7.86 -2.42 -9.60
CA GLU A 28 6.51 -2.94 -9.83
C GLU A 28 5.92 -3.55 -8.57
N ALA A 29 6.71 -4.32 -7.83
CA ALA A 29 6.30 -4.86 -6.55
C ALA A 29 5.94 -3.75 -5.54
N ALA A 30 6.62 -2.61 -5.59
CA ALA A 30 6.31 -1.46 -4.76
C ALA A 30 5.00 -0.78 -5.18
N LYS A 31 4.80 -0.59 -6.49
CA LYS A 31 3.55 -0.03 -7.05
C LYS A 31 2.33 -0.87 -6.68
N MET A 32 2.43 -2.19 -6.84
CA MET A 32 1.37 -3.13 -6.49
C MET A 32 1.00 -3.05 -5.01
N LYS A 33 2.00 -2.93 -4.13
CA LYS A 33 1.75 -2.75 -2.69
C LYS A 33 1.05 -1.42 -2.41
N SER A 34 1.42 -0.35 -3.11
CA SER A 34 0.81 0.97 -2.90
C SER A 34 -0.60 1.12 -3.44
N THR A 35 -1.01 0.31 -4.41
CA THR A 35 -2.34 0.43 -5.05
C THR A 35 -3.34 -0.63 -4.58
N LEU A 36 -2.87 -1.75 -4.04
CA LEU A 36 -3.72 -2.89 -3.67
C LEU A 36 -3.84 -3.07 -2.15
N CYS A 37 -5.02 -3.50 -1.74
CA CYS A 37 -5.31 -3.96 -0.38
C CYS A 37 -4.54 -5.26 -0.10
N THR A 38 -3.78 -5.30 1.01
CA THR A 38 -2.99 -6.50 1.37
C THR A 38 -3.88 -7.70 1.74
N LEU A 39 -5.13 -7.45 2.17
CA LEU A 39 -6.06 -8.48 2.64
C LEU A 39 -6.94 -9.05 1.52
N SER A 40 -7.56 -8.17 0.71
CA SER A 40 -8.47 -8.58 -0.39
C SER A 40 -7.76 -8.69 -1.74
N LYS A 41 -6.57 -8.10 -1.90
CA LYS A 41 -5.85 -7.96 -3.18
C LYS A 41 -6.59 -7.12 -4.23
N GLU A 42 -7.66 -6.44 -3.83
CA GLU A 42 -8.41 -5.49 -4.63
C GLU A 42 -7.74 -4.11 -4.62
N PRO A 43 -8.06 -3.22 -5.58
CA PRO A 43 -7.61 -1.83 -5.51
C PRO A 43 -8.06 -1.15 -4.22
N LEU A 44 -7.21 -0.25 -3.73
CA LEU A 44 -7.53 0.56 -2.55
C LEU A 44 -8.70 1.49 -2.86
N LYS A 45 -9.66 1.51 -1.93
CA LYS A 45 -10.87 2.33 -1.98
C LYS A 45 -10.97 3.14 -0.69
N GLN A 46 -11.47 4.36 -0.77
CA GLN A 46 -11.70 5.17 0.43
C GLN A 46 -12.88 4.58 1.22
N PRO A 47 -12.78 4.47 2.55
CA PRO A 47 -11.66 4.86 3.41
C PRO A 47 -10.55 3.80 3.49
N VAL A 48 -9.28 4.24 3.40
CA VAL A 48 -8.10 3.38 3.53
C VAL A 48 -7.60 3.37 4.98
N CYS A 49 -7.10 2.22 5.42
CA CYS A 49 -6.52 2.06 6.74
C CYS A 49 -5.12 1.43 6.72
N VAL A 50 -4.32 1.73 7.74
CA VAL A 50 -2.97 1.20 7.96
C VAL A 50 -2.90 0.47 9.28
N CYS A 51 -2.13 -0.62 9.30
CA CYS A 51 -1.79 -1.33 10.53
C CYS A 51 -0.42 -0.92 11.07
N ARG A 52 -0.08 -1.25 12.32
CA ARG A 52 1.22 -0.98 12.96
C ARG A 52 2.44 -1.48 12.17
N LEU A 53 2.28 -2.49 11.32
CA LEU A 53 3.34 -2.97 10.42
C LEU A 53 3.53 -2.12 9.15
N GLY A 54 2.68 -1.12 8.92
CA GLY A 54 2.75 -0.25 7.75
C GLY A 54 2.18 -0.86 6.45
N ASN A 55 1.23 -1.80 6.56
CA ASN A 55 0.48 -2.33 5.42
C ASN A 55 -0.84 -1.58 5.24
N LEU A 56 -1.27 -1.40 3.98
CA LEU A 56 -2.51 -0.74 3.59
C LEU A 56 -3.64 -1.75 3.37
N TYR A 57 -4.83 -1.36 3.80
CA TYR A 57 -6.06 -2.15 3.69
C TYR A 57 -7.27 -1.26 3.38
N ASN A 58 -8.30 -1.87 2.78
CA ASN A 58 -9.62 -1.26 2.68
C ASN A 58 -10.32 -1.39 4.04
N TRP A 59 -10.84 -0.29 4.56
CA TRP A 59 -11.49 -0.28 5.87
C TRP A 59 -12.63 -1.29 5.97
N ASP A 60 -13.48 -1.34 4.94
CA ASP A 60 -14.66 -2.20 4.94
C ASP A 60 -14.28 -3.69 4.99
N GLU A 61 -13.24 -4.08 4.26
CA GLU A 61 -12.74 -5.46 4.26
C GLU A 61 -12.15 -5.86 5.61
N VAL A 62 -11.43 -4.95 6.28
CA VAL A 62 -10.91 -5.20 7.62
C VAL A 62 -12.06 -5.36 8.62
N VAL A 63 -13.05 -4.47 8.57
CA VAL A 63 -14.21 -4.50 9.49
C VAL A 63 -15.00 -5.78 9.29
N LYS A 64 -15.35 -6.15 8.05
CA LYS A 64 -16.08 -7.38 7.75
C LYS A 64 -15.39 -8.61 8.34
N ARG A 65 -14.11 -8.79 8.05
CA ARG A 65 -13.36 -9.98 8.54
C ARG A 65 -13.09 -9.95 10.04
N LEU A 66 -13.02 -8.77 10.66
CA LEU A 66 -12.91 -8.66 12.11
C LEU A 66 -14.20 -9.12 12.81
N VAL A 67 -15.35 -8.77 12.24
CA VAL A 67 -16.67 -9.23 12.73
C VAL A 67 -16.82 -10.74 12.57
N GLU A 68 -16.43 -11.28 11.41
CA GLU A 68 -16.46 -12.72 11.13
C GLU A 68 -15.39 -13.52 11.88
N LYS A 69 -14.40 -12.84 12.48
CA LYS A 69 -13.21 -13.45 13.11
C LYS A 69 -12.40 -14.36 12.16
N THR A 70 -12.46 -14.09 10.86
CA THR A 70 -11.81 -14.88 9.78
C THR A 70 -10.49 -14.27 9.31
N LEU A 71 -9.94 -13.29 10.05
CA LEU A 71 -8.72 -12.60 9.66
C LEU A 71 -7.51 -13.55 9.62
N PRO A 72 -6.82 -13.68 8.48
CA PRO A 72 -5.63 -14.53 8.36
C PRO A 72 -4.36 -13.89 8.94
N LEU A 73 -4.50 -12.76 9.65
CA LEU A 73 -3.40 -11.90 10.06
C LEU A 73 -3.34 -11.81 11.60
N PRO A 74 -2.29 -12.34 12.25
CA PRO A 74 -2.23 -12.41 13.71
C PRO A 74 -2.03 -11.04 14.38
N HIS A 75 -1.61 -10.03 13.63
CA HIS A 75 -1.26 -8.70 14.13
C HIS A 75 -2.45 -7.72 14.17
N ILE A 76 -3.60 -8.07 13.60
CA ILE A 76 -4.85 -7.28 13.68
C ILE A 76 -5.86 -8.09 14.48
N LYS A 77 -6.04 -7.75 15.76
CA LYS A 77 -7.01 -8.42 16.65
C LYS A 77 -8.13 -7.49 17.10
N LYS A 78 -7.83 -6.20 17.20
CA LYS A 78 -8.75 -5.16 17.68
C LYS A 78 -8.78 -4.00 16.70
N MET A 79 -9.85 -3.22 16.76
CA MET A 79 -9.97 -1.97 15.99
C MET A 79 -8.88 -0.94 16.33
N LYS A 80 -8.24 -1.06 17.51
CA LYS A 80 -7.11 -0.20 17.91
C LYS A 80 -5.82 -0.50 17.16
N ASP A 81 -5.69 -1.69 16.54
CA ASP A 81 -4.48 -2.11 15.82
C ASP A 81 -4.42 -1.55 14.40
N VAL A 82 -5.50 -0.88 13.97
CA VAL A 82 -5.69 -0.34 12.63
C VAL A 82 -6.13 1.12 12.74
N LYS A 83 -5.51 2.00 11.95
CA LYS A 83 -5.82 3.43 11.93
C LYS A 83 -6.33 3.82 10.54
N LYS A 84 -7.46 4.54 10.50
CA LYS A 84 -7.92 5.22 9.29
C LYS A 84 -6.96 6.33 8.92
N ILE A 85 -6.64 6.43 7.64
CA ILE A 85 -5.66 7.38 7.16
C ILE A 85 -6.36 8.58 6.53
N SER A 86 -5.90 9.77 6.85
CA SER A 86 -6.24 10.99 6.10
C SER A 86 -5.11 11.35 5.14
N PHE A 87 -5.43 11.52 3.87
CA PHE A 87 -4.51 11.94 2.82
C PHE A 87 -5.23 12.87 1.83
N SER A 88 -4.45 13.64 1.08
CA SER A 88 -4.99 14.40 -0.06
C SER A 88 -5.20 13.42 -1.21
N GLU A 89 -6.36 13.46 -1.85
CA GLU A 89 -6.52 12.77 -3.14
C GLU A 89 -6.02 13.69 -4.24
N ALA A 90 -5.21 13.15 -5.14
CA ALA A 90 -5.11 13.77 -6.46
C ALA A 90 -6.45 13.50 -7.14
N ALA A 91 -7.35 14.49 -7.15
CA ALA A 91 -8.44 14.47 -8.09
C ALA A 91 -7.80 14.46 -9.48
N ARG A 92 -7.61 13.28 -10.06
CA ARG A 92 -7.35 13.15 -11.48
C ARG A 92 -8.62 13.68 -12.13
N LYS A 93 -8.64 14.99 -12.39
CA LYS A 93 -9.59 15.57 -13.33
C LYS A 93 -9.36 14.76 -14.58
N GLU A 94 -10.31 13.90 -14.91
CA GLU A 94 -10.42 13.36 -16.25
C GLU A 94 -10.28 14.59 -17.14
N LYS A 95 -9.18 14.65 -17.91
CA LYS A 95 -9.22 15.44 -19.13
C LYS A 95 -10.32 14.75 -19.91
N ALA A 96 -11.54 15.28 -19.80
CA ALA A 96 -12.58 15.02 -20.76
C ALA A 96 -11.96 15.45 -22.08
N ASP A 97 -11.47 14.47 -22.83
CA ASP A 97 -11.07 14.67 -24.20
C ASP A 97 -12.31 15.24 -24.90
N GLN A 98 -12.26 16.55 -25.16
CA GLN A 98 -13.18 17.20 -26.08
C GLN A 98 -12.85 16.65 -27.47
N SER A 99 -13.40 15.49 -27.82
CA SER A 99 -13.56 15.06 -29.20
C SER A 99 -14.94 14.47 -29.41
N ASN A 100 -15.83 15.39 -29.83
CA ASN A 100 -17.04 15.23 -30.66
C ASN A 100 -18.31 14.59 -30.06
N PRO A 101 -19.41 15.38 -29.93
CA PRO A 101 -20.74 14.88 -29.65
C PRO A 101 -21.47 14.59 -30.97
N MET A 102 -21.20 13.46 -31.63
CA MET A 102 -22.08 12.94 -32.69
C MET A 102 -21.68 11.50 -33.04
N ASN A 103 -22.21 10.52 -32.31
CA ASN A 103 -22.91 9.44 -33.01
C ASN A 103 -23.81 8.64 -32.09
N ASP A 104 -24.98 8.43 -32.67
CA ASP A 104 -26.20 7.91 -32.15
C ASP A 104 -26.16 6.38 -32.01
N PHE A 105 -27.03 5.88 -31.13
CA PHE A 105 -27.69 4.59 -31.20
C PHE A 105 -26.86 3.31 -31.46
N VAL A 106 -26.97 2.36 -30.51
CA VAL A 106 -26.54 0.96 -30.60
C VAL A 106 -25.08 0.70 -30.23
N SER A 107 -24.82 0.65 -28.92
CA SER A 107 -24.16 -0.49 -28.28
C SER A 107 -24.36 -0.46 -26.77
N LYS A 108 -25.42 -1.11 -26.31
CA LYS A 108 -25.44 -1.73 -24.99
C LYS A 108 -24.28 -2.73 -24.93
N LYS A 109 -23.18 -2.41 -24.25
CA LYS A 109 -22.28 -3.38 -23.59
C LYS A 109 -21.13 -2.66 -22.88
N ALA A 110 -20.94 -3.06 -21.62
CA ALA A 110 -19.85 -2.68 -20.71
C ALA A 110 -19.78 -1.19 -20.33
N LYS A 111 -20.61 -0.77 -19.37
CA LYS A 111 -20.11 0.16 -18.35
C LYS A 111 -18.96 -0.57 -17.65
N VAL A 112 -17.73 -0.38 -18.15
CA VAL A 112 -16.56 -0.56 -17.30
C VAL A 112 -16.71 0.52 -16.25
N VAL A 113 -17.21 0.13 -15.08
CA VAL A 113 -17.07 0.97 -13.89
C VAL A 113 -15.57 1.04 -13.68
N GLU A 114 -14.93 2.09 -14.19
CA GLU A 114 -13.56 2.41 -13.82
C GLU A 114 -13.59 2.60 -12.31
N GLU A 115 -13.19 1.56 -11.58
CA GLU A 115 -13.05 1.60 -10.14
C GLU A 115 -12.00 2.68 -9.87
N LYS A 116 -12.48 3.87 -9.49
CA LYS A 116 -11.63 5.04 -9.23
C LYS A 116 -10.53 4.62 -8.24
N GLN A 117 -9.33 4.40 -8.78
CA GLN A 117 -8.18 4.03 -7.98
C GLN A 117 -7.82 5.23 -7.12
N THR A 118 -7.84 5.05 -5.80
CA THR A 118 -7.50 6.13 -4.87
C THR A 118 -6.02 6.44 -5.01
N THR A 119 -5.69 7.59 -5.60
CA THR A 119 -4.31 8.06 -5.69
C THR A 119 -3.98 8.84 -4.43
N ILE A 120 -3.21 8.21 -3.56
CA ILE A 120 -2.82 8.75 -2.26
C ILE A 120 -1.72 9.79 -2.46
N MET A 121 -1.91 11.01 -1.95
CA MET A 121 -0.91 12.08 -1.97
C MET A 121 -0.59 12.60 -0.58
N CYS A 122 0.67 13.00 -0.39
CA CYS A 122 1.08 13.72 0.82
C CYS A 122 0.39 15.10 0.85
N PRO A 123 -0.31 15.48 1.93
CA PRO A 123 -0.93 16.80 2.03
C PRO A 123 0.10 17.94 2.14
N VAL A 124 1.31 17.65 2.63
CA VAL A 124 2.36 18.67 2.83
C VAL A 124 3.24 18.83 1.59
N THR A 125 3.76 17.73 1.06
CA THR A 125 4.73 17.77 -0.06
C THR A 125 4.09 17.55 -1.42
N LEU A 126 2.78 17.22 -1.48
CA LEU A 126 2.05 16.90 -2.71
C LEU A 126 2.73 15.81 -3.57
N VAL A 127 3.52 14.94 -2.92
CA VAL A 127 4.20 13.82 -3.57
C VAL A 127 3.26 12.62 -3.60
N GLU A 128 3.16 11.98 -4.76
CA GLU A 128 2.40 10.76 -4.99
C GLU A 128 2.96 9.55 -4.24
N PHE A 129 2.05 8.72 -3.73
CA PHE A 129 2.36 7.47 -3.05
C PHE A 129 2.57 6.32 -4.06
N ASN A 130 3.79 6.22 -4.58
CA ASN A 130 4.14 5.21 -5.60
C ASN A 130 4.81 3.94 -5.02
N GLY A 131 4.81 3.78 -3.68
CA GLY A 131 5.48 2.69 -2.96
C GLY A 131 7.02 2.74 -2.94
N ILE A 132 7.64 3.55 -3.81
CA ILE A 132 9.09 3.81 -3.85
C ILE A 132 9.47 4.89 -2.83
N ASN A 133 8.68 5.97 -2.82
CA ASN A 133 8.83 7.04 -1.85
C ASN A 133 8.42 6.52 -0.46
N GLY A 134 9.21 6.83 0.56
CA GLY A 134 8.90 6.45 1.93
C GLY A 134 7.85 7.40 2.53
N PHE A 135 6.83 6.84 3.16
CA PHE A 135 5.82 7.59 3.89
C PHE A 135 5.67 7.07 5.32
N VAL A 136 5.15 7.94 6.18
CA VAL A 136 4.93 7.70 7.59
C VAL A 136 3.51 8.15 7.95
N VAL A 137 2.87 7.42 8.84
CA VAL A 137 1.56 7.78 9.39
C VAL A 137 1.73 8.13 10.86
N ASN A 138 1.21 9.28 11.28
CA ASN A 138 1.09 9.58 12.71
C ASN A 138 -0.09 8.78 13.29
N TRP A 139 0.14 7.97 14.31
CA TRP A 139 -0.88 7.09 14.88
C TRP A 139 -1.98 7.85 15.66
N HIS A 140 -1.66 9.03 16.21
CA HIS A 140 -2.61 9.83 16.97
C HIS A 140 -3.68 10.44 16.06
N CYS A 141 -3.29 11.12 14.99
CA CYS A 141 -4.22 11.77 14.07
C CYS A 141 -4.57 10.95 12.82
N GLY A 142 -3.74 9.99 12.42
CA GLY A 142 -3.93 9.21 11.18
C GLY A 142 -3.47 9.93 9.90
N CYS A 143 -2.76 11.06 10.00
CA CYS A 143 -2.26 11.74 8.82
C CYS A 143 -1.07 11.00 8.19
N LEU A 144 -1.16 10.78 6.87
CA LEU A 144 -0.07 10.22 6.07
C LEU A 144 0.80 11.33 5.49
N ILE A 145 2.09 11.30 5.81
CA ILE A 145 3.06 12.32 5.42
C ILE A 145 4.29 11.64 4.81
N SER A 146 4.96 12.31 3.87
CA SER A 146 6.19 11.78 3.30
C SER A 146 7.33 11.77 4.32
N LYS A 147 8.20 10.77 4.27
CA LYS A 147 9.35 10.65 5.17
C LYS A 147 10.34 11.82 5.00
N ARG A 148 10.32 12.49 3.84
CA ARG A 148 11.11 13.70 3.59
C ARG A 148 10.60 14.87 4.44
N ALA A 149 9.30 15.15 4.37
CA ALA A 149 8.67 16.17 5.21
C ALA A 149 8.90 15.90 6.70
N GLN A 150 8.75 14.65 7.15
CA GLN A 150 8.99 14.31 8.55
C GLN A 150 10.44 14.59 8.98
N LYS A 151 11.43 14.33 8.12
CA LYS A 151 12.85 14.54 8.44
C LYS A 151 13.23 16.01 8.51
N GLU A 152 12.74 16.81 7.57
CA GLU A 152 12.98 18.25 7.50
C GLU A 152 12.39 18.97 8.72
N LEU A 153 11.38 18.37 9.36
CA LEU A 153 10.55 19.02 10.37
C LEU A 153 10.68 18.37 11.75
N LYS A 154 11.73 17.58 12.01
CA LYS A 154 12.07 17.05 13.36
C LYS A 154 12.42 18.14 14.37
N THR A 155 12.32 19.40 13.99
CA THR A 155 12.60 20.57 14.78
C THR A 155 11.33 21.08 15.47
N GLN A 156 11.19 20.65 16.72
CA GLN A 156 10.73 21.46 17.86
C GLN A 156 9.24 21.58 18.22
N ASN A 157 8.27 21.17 17.40
CA ASN A 157 6.85 21.24 17.79
C ASN A 157 6.18 19.86 17.87
N SER A 158 5.48 19.62 18.98
CA SER A 158 4.70 18.43 19.30
C SER A 158 3.36 18.39 18.55
N GLU A 159 3.32 18.82 17.28
CA GLU A 159 2.08 19.03 16.50
C GLU A 159 2.17 18.40 15.11
N CYS A 160 1.05 17.86 14.62
CA CYS A 160 0.98 17.26 13.30
C CYS A 160 0.85 18.32 12.19
N LEU A 161 1.70 18.28 11.19
CA LEU A 161 1.74 19.29 10.11
C LEU A 161 0.51 19.31 9.19
N ALA A 162 -0.23 18.21 9.11
CA ALA A 162 -1.39 18.11 8.23
C ALA A 162 -2.69 18.56 8.91
N CYS A 163 -2.77 18.51 10.25
CA CYS A 163 -4.01 18.76 10.99
C CYS A 163 -3.81 19.60 12.27
N SER A 164 -2.58 20.03 12.56
CA SER A 164 -2.17 20.76 13.76
C SER A 164 -2.54 20.11 15.10
N VAL A 165 -2.86 18.80 15.09
CA VAL A 165 -3.19 18.08 16.31
C VAL A 165 -1.92 17.82 17.12
N PRO A 166 -1.87 18.22 18.40
CA PRO A 166 -0.74 17.93 19.26
C PRO A 166 -0.68 16.44 19.58
N PHE A 167 0.53 15.88 19.66
CA PHE A 167 0.77 14.51 20.10
C PHE A 167 1.85 14.48 21.18
N PRO A 168 1.71 13.57 22.18
CA PRO A 168 2.70 13.46 23.24
C PRO A 168 4.02 13.03 22.63
N VAL A 169 5.08 13.82 22.81
CA VAL A 169 6.44 13.40 22.49
C VAL A 169 6.91 12.65 23.72
N VAL A 170 6.99 11.32 23.66
CA VAL A 170 7.46 10.55 24.82
C VAL A 170 8.93 10.91 25.05
N ALA A 171 9.19 11.75 26.05
CA ALA A 171 10.52 12.01 26.56
C ALA A 171 11.15 10.65 26.90
N LYS A 172 12.34 10.39 26.34
CA LYS A 172 13.07 9.09 26.28
C LYS A 172 13.35 8.37 27.62
N ALA A 173 12.63 8.61 28.71
CA ALA A 173 13.03 8.24 30.05
C ALA A 173 12.18 7.15 30.74
N ALA A 174 11.10 6.63 30.16
CA ALA A 174 10.32 5.59 30.83
C ALA A 174 10.07 4.38 29.91
N ALA A 175 10.50 3.22 30.40
CA ALA A 175 10.50 1.95 29.72
C ALA A 175 9.09 1.40 29.42
N ALA A 176 9.03 0.56 28.38
CA ALA A 176 7.97 -0.41 28.11
C ALA A 176 6.60 0.14 27.66
N GLU A 177 6.59 0.90 26.58
CA GLU A 177 5.61 0.78 25.49
C GLU A 177 6.12 1.70 24.38
N GLU A 178 6.90 1.15 23.45
CA GLU A 178 7.20 1.84 22.19
C GLU A 178 5.91 1.90 21.37
N GLU A 179 4.99 2.79 21.75
CA GLU A 179 4.01 3.28 20.81
C GLU A 179 4.81 4.05 19.75
N GLU A 180 5.21 3.36 18.68
CA GLU A 180 5.80 3.98 17.51
C GLU A 180 4.80 5.05 17.01
N GLU A 181 4.99 6.29 17.46
CA GLU A 181 4.15 7.46 17.16
C GLU A 181 4.00 7.64 15.65
N TRP A 182 5.05 7.25 14.93
CA TRP A 182 5.14 7.25 13.48
C TRP A 182 5.36 5.85 12.93
N VAL A 183 4.33 5.33 12.27
CA VAL A 183 4.41 4.04 11.58
C VAL A 183 4.92 4.26 10.16
N SER A 184 6.06 3.64 9.82
CA SER A 184 6.56 3.65 8.45
C SER A 184 5.75 2.71 7.56
N VAL A 185 5.18 3.25 6.48
CA VAL A 185 4.47 2.43 5.48
C VAL A 185 5.51 1.68 4.64
N PHE A 186 5.28 0.38 4.45
CA PHE A 186 6.19 -0.54 3.75
C PHE A 186 7.64 -0.54 4.25
N LYS A 187 7.84 -0.66 5.58
CA LYS A 187 9.16 -0.93 6.16
C LYS A 187 9.77 -2.12 5.39
N LYS A 188 10.86 -1.88 4.64
CA LYS A 188 11.61 -2.95 3.97
C LYS A 188 11.98 -3.95 5.06
N LYS A 189 11.33 -5.11 5.11
CA LYS A 189 11.95 -6.27 5.73
C LYS A 189 13.16 -6.56 4.86
N LEU A 190 14.34 -6.15 5.33
CA LEU A 190 15.59 -6.78 4.97
C LEU A 190 15.40 -8.27 5.29
N GLN A 191 15.19 -9.06 4.24
CA GLN A 191 15.47 -10.49 4.24
C GLN A 191 16.77 -10.68 3.48
#